data_AF-A0A932TEP8-F1
#
_entry.id   AF-A0A932TEP8-F1
#
_cell.length_a   1.000
_cell.length_b   1.000
_cell.length_c   1.000
_cell.angle_alpha   90.00
_cell.angle_beta   90.00
_cell.angle_gamma   90.00
#
_symmetry.space_group_name_H-M   'P 1'
#
loop_
_entity.id
_entity.type
_entity.pdbx_description
1 polymer ?
#
loop_
_entity_poly.entity_id
_entity_poly.type
_entity_poly.pdbx_seq_one_letter_code
_entity_poly.pdbx_strand_id
1 'polypeptide(L)'
;MSSPFPIADDLATGVAAAVAVTGELMVAGVVEAKSPWAPFNAVAPLLLTPDAAEQRGWQPVATPVGLGVTFGGVAAWAALHRFLFRRWSSRPDCPWTEALAAGALAAGTLVLFDYRLLPVERRPRFQRWLSWGAIAAKYAVLGAVVALSRPAAHP
;
A
#
# COMPACT_ATOMS: atom_id res chain seq x y z
N MET A 1 27.69 10.10 8.47
CA MET A 1 26.89 11.35 8.40
C MET A 1 25.49 10.99 7.93
N SER A 2 24.45 11.36 8.67
CA SER A 2 23.05 11.22 8.21
C SER A 2 22.89 11.95 6.88
N SER A 3 22.11 11.40 5.93
CA SER A 3 21.83 12.11 4.68
C SER A 3 21.30 13.52 5.01
N PRO A 4 21.69 14.57 4.26
CA PRO A 4 21.18 15.92 4.50
C PRO A 4 19.66 16.03 4.30
N PHE A 5 19.02 14.98 3.79
CA PHE A 5 17.58 14.90 3.53
C PHE A 5 16.98 13.61 4.11
N PRO A 6 16.67 13.58 5.42
CA PRO A 6 16.00 12.44 6.08
C PRO A 6 14.75 11.90 5.36
N ILE A 7 14.10 12.74 4.56
CA ILE A 7 12.91 12.44 3.78
C ILE A 7 13.19 11.47 2.62
N ALA A 8 14.43 11.42 2.11
CA ALA A 8 14.77 10.58 0.96
C ALA A 8 14.61 9.08 1.25
N ASP A 9 15.03 8.62 2.43
CA ASP A 9 14.90 7.21 2.83
C ASP A 9 13.44 6.82 3.10
N ASP A 10 12.67 7.77 3.61
CA ASP A 10 11.24 7.58 3.88
C ASP A 10 10.47 7.49 2.56
N LEU A 11 10.81 8.35 1.59
CA LEU A 11 10.26 8.30 0.24
C LEU A 11 10.66 7.02 -0.49
N ALA A 12 11.92 6.58 -0.35
CA ALA A 12 12.39 5.32 -0.93
C ALA A 12 11.59 4.12 -0.38
N THR A 13 11.30 4.13 0.92
CA THR A 13 10.41 3.12 1.54
C THR A 13 9.00 3.21 0.98
N GLY A 14 8.47 4.42 0.81
CA GLY A 14 7.19 4.66 0.16
C GLY A 14 7.11 4.04 -1.23
N VAL A 15 8.09 4.36 -2.09
CA VAL A 15 8.15 3.83 -3.47
C VAL A 15 8.31 2.31 -3.45
N ALA A 16 9.17 1.75 -2.60
CA ALA A 16 9.33 0.31 -2.48
C ALA A 16 8.01 -0.38 -2.08
N ALA A 17 7.28 0.18 -1.11
CA ALA A 17 5.99 -0.34 -0.70
C ALA A 17 4.95 -0.25 -1.83
N ALA A 18 4.91 0.88 -2.54
CA ALA A 18 3.99 1.08 -3.66
C ALA A 18 4.25 0.10 -4.81
N VAL A 19 5.51 -0.12 -5.18
CA VAL A 19 5.90 -1.11 -6.20
C VAL A 19 5.51 -2.52 -5.75
N ALA A 20 5.85 -2.90 -4.51
CA ALA A 20 5.58 -4.23 -4.00
C ALA A 20 4.08 -4.54 -3.92
N VAL A 21 3.28 -3.61 -3.38
CA VAL A 21 1.82 -3.74 -3.29
C VAL A 21 1.17 -3.73 -4.66
N THR A 22 1.61 -2.86 -5.57
CA THR A 22 1.08 -2.83 -6.95
C THR A 22 1.39 -4.14 -7.67
N GLY A 23 2.61 -4.65 -7.53
CA GLY A 23 3.01 -5.94 -8.10
C GLY A 23 2.22 -7.11 -7.54
N GLU A 24 2.03 -7.16 -6.22
CA GLU A 24 1.19 -8.16 -5.55
C GLU A 24 -0.24 -8.13 -6.08
N LEU A 25 -0.87 -6.96 -6.16
CA LEU A 25 -2.22 -6.82 -6.70
C LEU A 25 -2.30 -7.22 -8.17
N MET A 26 -1.32 -6.88 -9.00
CA MET A 26 -1.27 -7.33 -10.39
C MET A 26 -1.23 -8.85 -10.49
N VAL A 27 -0.39 -9.49 -9.68
CA VAL A 27 -0.28 -10.96 -9.63
C VAL A 27 -1.59 -11.58 -9.16
N ALA A 28 -2.16 -11.10 -8.05
CA ALA A 28 -3.44 -11.57 -7.54
C ALA A 28 -4.58 -11.39 -8.57
N GLY A 29 -4.61 -10.25 -9.25
CA GLY A 29 -5.55 -9.97 -10.33
C GLY A 29 -5.42 -10.94 -11.51
N VAL A 30 -4.20 -11.31 -11.90
CA VAL A 30 -3.97 -12.33 -12.94
C VAL A 30 -4.43 -13.71 -12.48
N VAL A 31 -4.10 -14.11 -11.26
CA VAL A 31 -4.41 -15.44 -10.73
C VAL A 31 -5.91 -15.63 -10.56
N GLU A 32 -6.57 -14.70 -9.86
CA GLU A 32 -7.96 -14.84 -9.42
C GLU A 32 -8.95 -14.20 -10.39
N ALA A 33 -8.64 -13.00 -10.89
CA ALA A 33 -9.54 -12.23 -11.76
C ALA A 33 -9.19 -12.35 -13.26
N LYS A 34 -8.17 -13.12 -13.66
CA LYS A 34 -7.61 -13.16 -15.04
C LYS A 34 -7.40 -11.77 -15.66
N SER A 35 -7.06 -10.78 -14.85
CA SER A 35 -6.73 -9.43 -15.31
C SER A 35 -5.88 -8.73 -14.27
N PRO A 36 -4.69 -8.22 -14.62
CA PRO A 36 -3.87 -7.43 -13.71
C PRO A 36 -4.52 -6.09 -13.36
N TRP A 37 -5.52 -5.66 -14.12
CA TRP A 37 -6.15 -4.34 -14.00
C TRP A 37 -7.37 -4.31 -13.07
N ALA A 38 -8.00 -5.46 -12.87
CA ALA A 38 -9.23 -5.57 -12.08
C ALA A 38 -9.08 -5.01 -10.64
N PRO A 39 -7.97 -5.26 -9.91
CA PRO A 39 -7.80 -4.70 -8.56
C PRO A 39 -7.69 -3.17 -8.55
N PHE A 40 -7.13 -2.56 -9.59
CA PHE A 40 -7.03 -1.10 -9.67
C PHE A 40 -8.39 -0.47 -9.97
N ASN A 41 -9.17 -1.07 -10.86
CA ASN A 41 -10.56 -0.64 -11.08
C ASN A 41 -11.39 -0.76 -9.78
N ALA A 42 -11.11 -1.76 -8.95
CA ALA A 42 -11.76 -1.93 -7.65
C ALA A 42 -11.49 -0.78 -6.66
N VAL A 43 -10.38 -0.04 -6.84
CA VAL A 43 -10.00 1.13 -6.01
C VAL A 43 -10.57 2.42 -6.57
N ALA A 44 -10.87 2.47 -7.87
CA ALA A 44 -11.34 3.67 -8.56
C ALA A 44 -12.58 4.35 -7.93
N PRO A 45 -13.55 3.65 -7.29
CA PRO A 45 -14.66 4.29 -6.57
C PRO A 45 -14.25 5.31 -5.51
N LEU A 46 -13.01 5.26 -5.02
CA LEU A 46 -12.51 6.26 -4.08
C LEU A 46 -12.65 7.68 -4.65
N LEU A 47 -12.39 7.85 -5.95
CA LEU A 47 -12.45 9.15 -6.63
C LEU A 47 -13.54 9.20 -7.71
N LEU A 48 -13.93 8.06 -8.28
CA LEU A 48 -14.94 7.93 -9.31
C LEU A 48 -16.27 7.38 -8.75
N THR A 49 -17.17 7.01 -9.65
CA THR A 49 -18.43 6.36 -9.30
C THR A 49 -18.22 4.90 -8.86
N PRO A 50 -19.14 4.32 -8.07
CA PRO A 50 -19.04 2.93 -7.62
C PRO A 50 -18.94 1.90 -8.76
N ASP A 51 -19.56 2.20 -9.90
CA ASP A 51 -19.59 1.33 -11.10
C ASP A 51 -18.20 1.16 -11.74
N ALA A 52 -17.24 2.03 -11.41
CA ALA A 52 -15.87 1.89 -11.88
C ALA A 52 -15.23 0.56 -11.45
N ALA A 53 -15.69 -0.03 -10.34
CA ALA A 53 -15.21 -1.32 -9.86
C ALA A 53 -15.74 -2.53 -10.65
N GLU A 54 -16.74 -2.37 -11.50
CA GLU A 54 -17.35 -3.48 -12.27
C GLU A 54 -16.52 -3.88 -13.50
N GLN A 55 -15.48 -3.11 -13.81
CA GLN A 55 -14.63 -3.34 -14.97
C GLN A 55 -13.50 -4.31 -14.63
N ARG A 56 -13.47 -5.45 -15.32
CA ARG A 56 -12.41 -6.45 -15.16
C ARG A 56 -11.12 -6.06 -15.89
N GLY A 57 -11.23 -5.58 -17.13
CA GLY A 57 -10.10 -5.27 -18.01
C GLY A 57 -9.52 -3.87 -17.80
N TRP A 58 -8.59 -3.48 -18.66
CA TRP A 58 -8.13 -2.09 -18.73
C TRP A 58 -9.31 -1.18 -19.09
N GLN A 59 -9.47 -0.08 -18.36
CA GLN A 59 -10.47 0.95 -18.61
C GLN A 59 -9.78 2.33 -18.55
N PRO A 60 -9.84 3.15 -19.62
CA PRO A 60 -9.00 4.35 -19.77
C PRO A 60 -9.13 5.42 -18.68
N VAL A 61 -10.23 5.44 -17.92
CA VAL A 61 -10.50 6.40 -16.84
C VAL A 61 -10.27 5.75 -15.48
N ALA A 62 -10.87 4.58 -15.23
CA ALA A 62 -10.84 3.91 -13.93
C ALA A 62 -9.47 3.31 -13.62
N THR A 63 -8.81 2.68 -14.60
CA THR A 63 -7.53 1.99 -14.33
C THR A 63 -6.41 2.97 -13.97
N PRO A 64 -6.19 4.09 -14.70
CA PRO A 64 -5.20 5.09 -14.29
C PRO A 64 -5.49 5.72 -12.94
N VAL A 65 -6.76 6.01 -12.64
CA VAL A 65 -7.17 6.56 -11.34
C VAL A 65 -6.89 5.56 -10.23
N GLY A 66 -7.30 4.30 -10.41
CA GLY A 66 -7.07 3.22 -9.46
C GLY A 66 -5.58 2.95 -9.21
N LEU A 67 -4.77 2.95 -10.27
CA LEU A 67 -3.31 2.84 -10.19
C LEU A 67 -2.70 4.03 -9.44
N GLY A 68 -3.11 5.25 -9.79
CA GLY A 68 -2.60 6.47 -9.14
C GLY A 68 -2.93 6.51 -7.65
N VAL A 69 -4.17 6.17 -7.28
CA VAL A 69 -4.60 6.06 -5.87
C VAL A 69 -3.84 4.96 -5.16
N THR A 70 -3.69 3.78 -5.77
CA THR A 70 -3.00 2.65 -5.13
C THR A 70 -1.52 2.97 -4.95
N PHE A 71 -0.83 3.33 -6.02
CA PHE A 71 0.60 3.60 -5.99
C PHE A 71 0.92 4.83 -5.14
N GLY A 72 0.28 5.97 -5.44
CA GLY A 72 0.50 7.23 -4.72
C GLY A 72 0.04 7.17 -3.26
N GLY A 73 -1.11 6.56 -3.02
CA GLY A 73 -1.65 6.36 -1.66
C GLY A 73 -0.74 5.47 -0.83
N VAL A 74 -0.33 4.30 -1.34
CA VAL A 74 0.59 3.41 -0.63
C VAL A 74 1.96 4.06 -0.41
N ALA A 75 2.50 4.75 -1.42
CA ALA A 75 3.78 5.44 -1.28
C ALA A 75 3.74 6.50 -0.18
N ALA A 76 2.72 7.36 -0.21
CA ALA A 76 2.53 8.39 0.80
C ALA A 76 2.28 7.79 2.19
N TRP A 77 1.48 6.72 2.28
CA TRP A 77 1.14 6.07 3.55
C TRP A 77 2.37 5.43 4.21
N ALA A 78 3.16 4.67 3.46
CA ALA A 78 4.37 4.05 3.97
C ALA A 78 5.44 5.09 4.34
N ALA A 79 5.63 6.13 3.52
CA ALA A 79 6.55 7.23 3.82
C ALA A 79 6.12 7.99 5.08
N LEU A 80 4.82 8.28 5.23
CA LEU A 80 4.27 8.95 6.41
C LEU A 80 4.47 8.10 7.68
N HIS A 81 4.16 6.81 7.63
CA HIS A 81 4.37 5.92 8.78
C HIS A 81 5.84 5.84 9.17
N ARG A 82 6.72 5.68 8.18
CA ARG A 82 8.15 5.71 8.47
C ARG A 82 8.57 7.03 9.09
N PHE A 83 8.10 8.16 8.55
CA PHE A 83 8.38 9.48 9.09
C PHE A 83 7.92 9.64 10.55
N LEU A 84 6.70 9.24 10.88
CA LEU A 84 6.12 9.33 12.22
C LEU A 84 6.83 8.40 13.23
N PHE A 85 7.18 7.20 12.80
CA PHE A 85 7.77 6.17 13.66
C PHE A 85 9.29 6.06 13.55
N ARG A 86 9.93 7.00 12.86
CA ARG A 86 11.39 7.12 12.69
C ARG A 86 12.18 6.89 13.98
N ARG A 87 11.70 7.48 15.08
CA ARG A 87 12.39 7.41 16.38
C ARG A 87 12.40 6.01 16.99
N TRP A 88 11.47 5.15 16.59
CA TRP A 88 11.38 3.74 17.01
C TRP A 88 12.09 2.85 15.98
N SER A 89 11.83 3.03 14.69
CA SER A 89 12.28 2.09 13.65
C SER A 89 13.68 2.37 13.06
N SER A 90 14.22 3.58 13.19
CA SER A 90 15.43 4.01 12.45
C SER A 90 16.72 3.95 13.26
N ARG A 91 16.73 3.26 14.41
CA ARG A 91 17.95 3.02 15.18
C ARG A 91 18.68 1.80 14.60
N PRO A 92 20.02 1.83 14.46
CA PRO A 92 20.80 0.66 14.03
C PRO A 92 20.52 -0.57 14.89
N ASP A 93 20.25 -0.36 16.18
CA ASP A 93 19.96 -1.41 17.18
C ASP A 93 18.46 -1.57 17.45
N CYS A 94 17.59 -1.12 16.53
CA CYS A 94 16.14 -1.26 16.67
C CYS A 94 15.76 -2.74 16.84
N PRO A 95 15.08 -3.12 17.95
CA PRO A 95 14.58 -4.47 18.14
C PRO A 95 13.61 -4.87 17.02
N TRP A 96 13.65 -6.12 16.58
CA TRP A 96 12.77 -6.59 15.50
C TRP A 96 11.29 -6.46 15.86
N THR A 97 10.98 -6.52 17.16
CA THR A 97 9.63 -6.30 17.69
C THR A 97 9.11 -4.89 17.40
N GLU A 98 9.94 -3.85 17.50
CA GLU A 98 9.56 -2.47 17.18
C GLU A 98 9.36 -2.29 15.67
N ALA A 99 10.21 -2.90 14.85
CA ALA A 99 10.07 -2.88 13.39
C ALA A 99 8.77 -3.58 12.93
N LEU A 100 8.46 -4.75 13.52
CA LEU A 100 7.21 -5.46 13.28
C LEU A 100 5.99 -4.66 13.75
N ALA A 101 6.08 -3.98 14.90
CA ALA A 101 5.02 -3.11 15.39
C ALA A 101 4.75 -1.95 14.42
N ALA A 102 5.79 -1.30 13.89
CA ALA A 102 5.65 -0.23 12.90
C ALA A 102 4.97 -0.74 11.60
N GLY A 103 5.38 -1.91 11.11
CA GLY A 103 4.75 -2.55 9.95
C GLY A 103 3.29 -2.91 10.20
N ALA A 104 2.98 -3.48 11.37
CA ALA A 104 1.61 -3.81 11.78
C ALA A 104 0.72 -2.57 11.91
N LEU A 105 1.25 -1.46 12.44
CA LEU A 105 0.54 -0.19 12.52
C LEU A 105 0.27 0.38 11.12
N ALA A 106 1.25 0.36 10.23
CA ALA A 106 1.09 0.82 8.86
C ALA A 106 -0.01 0.04 8.11
N ALA A 107 0.04 -1.30 8.18
CA ALA A 107 -0.94 -2.18 7.58
C ALA A 107 -2.33 -2.03 8.22
N GLY A 108 -2.42 -2.11 9.55
CA GLY A 108 -3.69 -2.08 10.29
C GLY A 108 -4.43 -0.75 10.16
N THR A 109 -3.71 0.37 10.19
CA THR A 109 -4.34 1.69 9.98
C THR A 109 -4.83 1.88 8.55
N LEU A 110 -4.15 1.30 7.55
CA LEU A 110 -4.63 1.33 6.17
C LEU A 110 -5.86 0.46 5.97
N VAL A 111 -5.90 -0.74 6.58
CA VAL A 111 -7.11 -1.59 6.59
C VAL A 111 -8.29 -0.82 7.20
N LEU A 112 -8.06 -0.15 8.33
CA LEU A 112 -9.09 0.67 8.97
C LEU A 112 -9.56 1.81 8.06
N PHE A 113 -8.63 2.47 7.39
CA PHE A 113 -8.94 3.52 6.42
C PHE A 113 -9.82 2.99 5.29
N ASP A 114 -9.38 1.93 4.61
CA ASP A 114 -10.07 1.35 3.45
C ASP A 114 -11.49 0.84 3.79
N TYR A 115 -11.69 0.26 4.98
CA TYR A 115 -12.94 -0.46 5.31
C TYR A 115 -13.83 0.20 6.34
N ARG A 116 -13.34 1.15 7.15
CA ARG A 116 -14.12 1.76 8.23
C ARG A 116 -14.23 3.26 8.11
N LEU A 117 -13.16 3.95 7.73
CA LEU A 117 -13.16 5.42 7.69
C LEU A 117 -13.77 5.97 6.41
N LEU A 118 -13.64 5.26 5.29
CA LEU A 118 -14.26 5.68 4.04
C LEU A 118 -15.79 5.47 4.05
N PRO A 119 -16.56 6.42 3.47
CA PRO A 119 -17.98 6.23 3.15
C PRO A 119 -18.19 4.95 2.33
N VAL A 120 -19.27 4.22 2.57
CA VAL A 120 -19.52 2.89 1.98
C VAL A 120 -19.45 2.93 0.44
N GLU A 121 -19.90 4.02 -0.16
CA GLU A 121 -19.93 4.25 -1.61
C GLU A 121 -18.54 4.46 -2.21
N ARG A 122 -17.56 4.89 -1.40
CA ARG A 122 -16.19 5.22 -1.80
C ARG A 122 -15.16 4.16 -1.42
N ARG A 123 -15.57 3.11 -0.71
CA ARG A 123 -14.66 2.04 -0.29
C ARG A 123 -14.11 1.29 -1.51
N PRO A 124 -12.84 0.87 -1.47
CA PRO A 124 -12.33 -0.10 -2.42
C PRO A 124 -13.20 -1.38 -2.40
N ARG A 125 -13.54 -1.89 -3.57
CA ARG A 125 -14.37 -3.09 -3.75
C ARG A 125 -13.53 -4.30 -4.15
N PHE A 126 -12.39 -4.51 -3.49
CA PHE A 126 -11.46 -5.60 -3.84
C PHE A 126 -12.14 -6.97 -3.84
N GLN A 127 -13.12 -7.20 -2.97
CA GLN A 127 -13.91 -8.43 -2.86
C GLN A 127 -14.65 -8.80 -4.16
N ARG A 128 -14.82 -7.84 -5.08
CA ARG A 128 -15.42 -8.10 -6.38
C ARG A 128 -14.55 -9.04 -7.24
N TRP A 129 -13.23 -8.97 -7.07
CA TRP A 129 -12.26 -9.63 -7.94
C TRP A 129 -11.26 -10.52 -7.21
N LEU A 130 -11.04 -10.25 -5.92
CA LEU A 130 -10.02 -10.89 -5.10
C LEU A 130 -10.64 -11.55 -3.87
N SER A 131 -10.06 -12.68 -3.50
CA SER A 131 -10.30 -13.39 -2.25
C SER A 131 -9.84 -12.56 -1.06
N TRP A 132 -10.40 -12.85 0.12
CA TRP A 132 -9.93 -12.22 1.36
C TRP A 132 -8.46 -12.51 1.65
N GLY A 133 -7.92 -13.64 1.17
CA GLY A 133 -6.50 -13.98 1.29
C GLY A 133 -5.61 -13.04 0.49
N ALA A 134 -5.93 -12.79 -0.78
CA ALA A 134 -5.21 -11.83 -1.61
C ALA A 134 -5.34 -10.39 -1.06
N ILE A 135 -6.53 -10.01 -0.61
CA ILE A 135 -6.74 -8.72 0.06
C ILE A 135 -5.85 -8.58 1.30
N ALA A 136 -5.76 -9.62 2.13
CA ALA A 136 -4.88 -9.62 3.29
C ALA A 136 -3.39 -9.55 2.90
N ALA A 137 -3.01 -10.24 1.81
CA ALA A 137 -1.64 -10.25 1.29
C ALA A 137 -1.16 -8.84 0.93
N LYS A 138 -1.99 -8.03 0.25
CA LYS A 138 -1.72 -6.59 -0.01
C LYS A 138 -1.25 -5.84 1.24
N TYR A 139 -1.99 -5.95 2.35
CA TYR A 139 -1.65 -5.25 3.60
C TYR A 139 -0.43 -5.88 4.29
N ALA A 140 -0.27 -7.20 4.20
CA ALA A 140 0.91 -7.88 4.71
C ALA A 140 2.19 -7.45 3.97
N VAL A 141 2.13 -7.30 2.64
CA VAL A 141 3.24 -6.79 1.83
C VAL A 141 3.61 -5.37 2.25
N LEU A 142 2.63 -4.48 2.43
CA LEU A 142 2.87 -3.13 2.95
C LEU A 142 3.59 -3.18 4.31
N GLY A 143 3.04 -3.93 5.27
CA GLY A 143 3.61 -4.04 6.60
C GLY A 143 5.02 -4.63 6.59
N ALA A 144 5.26 -5.65 5.77
CA ALA A 144 6.57 -6.27 5.61
C ALA A 144 7.59 -5.28 5.04
N VAL A 145 7.25 -4.53 4.00
CA VAL A 145 8.16 -3.52 3.44
C VAL A 145 8.49 -2.46 4.49
N VAL A 146 7.50 -1.94 5.21
CA VAL A 146 7.74 -0.94 6.28
C VAL A 146 8.63 -1.51 7.38
N ALA A 147 8.41 -2.75 7.82
CA ALA A 147 9.20 -3.40 8.86
C ALA A 147 10.65 -3.69 8.43
N LEU A 148 10.84 -4.08 7.16
CA LEU A 148 12.16 -4.43 6.61
C LEU A 148 12.97 -3.22 6.17
N SER A 149 12.32 -2.08 5.97
CA SER A 149 12.99 -0.88 5.49
C SER A 149 13.81 -0.26 6.61
N ARG A 150 15.09 -0.60 6.63
CA ARG A 150 16.08 0.01 7.52
C ARG A 150 16.62 1.31 6.91
N PRO A 151 17.06 2.28 7.72
CA PRO A 151 17.93 3.34 7.23
C PRO A 151 19.24 2.73 6.73
N ALA A 152 19.78 3.24 5.63
CA ALA A 152 21.10 2.84 5.17
C ALA A 152 22.13 3.18 6.26
N ALA A 153 22.88 2.18 6.71
CA ALA A 153 24.06 2.42 7.53
C ALA A 153 25.11 3.06 6.61
N HIS A 154 25.20 4.39 6.62
CA HIS A 154 26.32 5.06 5.98
C HIS A 154 27.56 4.92 6.88
N PRO A 155 28.69 4.37 6.36
CA PRO A 155 29.96 4.38 7.08
C PRO A 155 30.47 5.81 7.35
#